data_AF-A0A7W1CDU2-F1
#
_entry.id   AF-A0A7W1CDU2-F1
#
_cell.length_a   1.000
_cell.length_b   1.000
_cell.length_c   1.000
_cell.angle_alpha   90.00
_cell.angle_beta   90.00
_cell.angle_gamma   90.00
#
_symmetry.space_group_name_H-M   'P 1'
#
loop_
_entity.id
_entity.type
_entity.pdbx_description
1 polymer ?
#
loop_
_entity_poly.entity_id
_entity_poly.type
_entity_poly.pdbx_seq_one_letter_code
_entity_poly.pdbx_strand_id
1 'polypeptide(L)'
;MIGVLNEWWSPMLQNPAWINSDEYQAYAVLTMCRALFTIENGTIASKPVSARWALETLIERWKDLIEKASAWRHGKQLNKLDETLDFIRYTVDAANNSARDNLK
;
A
#
# COMPACT_ATOMS: atom_id res chain seq x y z
N MET A 1 8.38 4.69 9.02
CA MET A 1 7.20 4.23 8.26
C MET A 1 6.65 2.90 8.80
N ILE A 2 7.52 1.95 9.17
CA ILE A 2 7.14 0.62 9.69
C ILE A 2 6.21 0.68 10.91
N GLY A 3 6.48 1.52 11.91
CA GLY A 3 5.61 1.65 13.10
C GLY A 3 4.15 2.00 12.76
N VAL A 4 3.94 2.92 11.81
CA VAL A 4 2.60 3.33 11.35
C VAL A 4 1.86 2.18 10.64
N LEU A 5 2.56 1.27 9.96
CA LEU A 5 1.92 0.12 9.31
C LEU A 5 1.30 -0.82 10.34
N ASN A 6 2.02 -1.09 11.43
CA ASN A 6 1.56 -2.00 12.47
C ASN A 6 0.53 -1.35 13.41
N GLU A 7 0.72 -0.09 13.77
CA GLU A 7 -0.15 0.60 14.74
C GLU A 7 -1.45 1.12 14.12
N TRP A 8 -1.45 1.45 12.82
CA TRP A 8 -2.58 2.12 12.17
C TRP A 8 -3.18 1.31 11.03
N TRP A 9 -2.38 0.73 10.14
CA TRP A 9 -2.91 0.02 8.96
C TRP A 9 -3.36 -1.42 9.28
N SER A 10 -2.66 -2.13 10.16
CA SER A 10 -3.04 -3.49 10.57
C SER A 10 -4.43 -3.55 11.22
N PRO A 11 -4.81 -2.64 12.17
CA PRO A 11 -6.17 -2.62 12.71
C PRO A 11 -7.28 -2.38 11.67
N MET A 12 -6.99 -1.64 10.60
CA MET A 12 -7.97 -1.36 9.54
C MET A 12 -8.35 -2.62 8.74
N LEU A 13 -7.51 -3.66 8.74
CA LEU A 13 -7.85 -4.95 8.13
C LEU A 13 -8.98 -5.67 8.88
N GLN A 14 -9.17 -5.39 10.18
CA GLN A 14 -10.23 -5.98 11.00
C GLN A 14 -11.55 -5.21 10.89
N ASN A 15 -11.49 -3.94 10.54
CA ASN A 15 -12.66 -3.09 10.32
C ASN A 15 -12.52 -2.27 9.03
N PRO A 16 -12.88 -2.83 7.87
CA PRO A 16 -12.64 -2.20 6.57
C PRO A 16 -13.60 -1.05 6.27
N ALA A 17 -14.52 -0.68 7.18
CA ALA A 17 -15.47 0.42 6.97
C ALA A 17 -14.77 1.75 6.61
N TRP A 18 -13.56 1.95 7.13
CA TRP A 18 -12.72 3.13 6.87
C TRP A 18 -12.14 3.17 5.46
N ILE A 19 -12.05 2.02 4.78
CA ILE A 19 -11.45 1.87 3.44
C ILE A 19 -12.55 1.80 2.36
N ASN A 20 -13.82 1.97 2.72
CA ASN A 20 -14.91 1.75 1.77
C ASN A 20 -15.00 2.82 0.67
N SER A 21 -14.50 4.03 0.89
CA SER A 21 -14.55 5.08 -0.13
C SER A 21 -13.45 4.92 -1.19
N ASP A 22 -13.80 5.16 -2.45
CA ASP A 22 -12.85 5.07 -3.57
C ASP A 22 -11.62 5.96 -3.39
N GLU A 23 -11.82 7.16 -2.81
CA GLU A 23 -10.76 8.09 -2.47
C GLU A 23 -9.79 7.47 -1.45
N TYR A 24 -10.33 6.85 -0.40
CA TYR A 24 -9.50 6.26 0.64
C TYR A 24 -8.79 5.00 0.16
N GLN A 25 -9.42 4.21 -0.73
CA GLN A 25 -8.74 3.08 -1.38
C GLN A 25 -7.55 3.56 -2.21
N ALA A 26 -7.73 4.56 -3.08
CA ALA A 26 -6.64 5.11 -3.88
C ALA A 26 -5.51 5.67 -2.99
N TYR A 27 -5.89 6.38 -1.92
CA TYR A 27 -4.94 6.87 -0.92
C TYR A 27 -4.17 5.72 -0.23
N ALA A 28 -4.87 4.66 0.17
CA ALA A 28 -4.28 3.50 0.84
C ALA A 28 -3.27 2.81 -0.08
N VAL A 29 -3.65 2.51 -1.33
CA VAL A 29 -2.75 1.87 -2.31
C VAL A 29 -1.48 2.68 -2.52
N LEU A 30 -1.60 4.00 -2.74
CA LEU A 30 -0.42 4.86 -2.92
C LEU A 30 0.45 4.97 -1.66
N THR A 31 -0.17 4.86 -0.48
CA THR A 31 0.56 4.83 0.80
C THR A 31 1.32 3.51 0.96
N MET A 32 0.70 2.38 0.61
CA MET A 32 1.35 1.06 0.62
C MET A 32 2.54 1.00 -0.36
N CYS A 33 2.43 1.60 -1.55
CA CYS A 33 3.55 1.71 -2.49
C CYS A 33 4.76 2.44 -1.85
N ARG A 34 4.52 3.51 -1.09
CA ARG A 34 5.60 4.23 -0.38
C ARG A 34 6.21 3.41 0.73
N ALA A 35 5.39 2.65 1.46
CA ALA A 35 5.85 1.75 2.50
C ALA A 35 6.76 0.66 1.96
N LEU A 36 6.33 -0.05 0.91
CA LEU A 36 7.14 -1.06 0.24
C LEU A 36 8.45 -0.47 -0.30
N PHE A 37 8.39 0.71 -0.94
CA PHE A 37 9.59 1.40 -1.42
C PHE A 37 10.58 1.65 -0.28
N THR A 38 10.11 2.16 0.86
CA THR A 38 10.97 2.46 2.01
C THR A 38 11.52 1.21 2.69
N ILE A 39 10.75 0.12 2.73
CA ILE A 39 11.24 -1.17 3.25
C ILE A 39 12.38 -1.69 2.38
N GLU A 40 12.23 -1.63 1.05
CA GLU A 40 13.23 -2.18 0.13
C GLU A 40 14.47 -1.27 -0.01
N ASN A 41 14.27 0.05 -0.13
CA ASN A 41 15.33 0.99 -0.53
C ASN A 41 15.92 1.78 0.66
N GLY A 42 15.38 1.61 1.88
CA GLY A 42 15.85 2.32 3.08
C GLY A 42 15.62 3.84 3.08
N THR A 43 14.93 4.39 2.08
CA THR A 43 14.69 5.84 1.92
C THR A 43 13.23 6.15 1.63
N ILE A 44 12.80 7.39 1.87
CA ILE A 44 11.42 7.83 1.62
C ILE A 44 11.38 8.59 0.29
N ALA A 45 10.50 8.15 -0.61
CA ALA A 45 10.19 8.85 -1.86
C ALA A 45 8.75 9.40 -1.88
N SER A 46 8.45 10.19 -2.91
CA SER A 46 7.12 10.74 -3.17
C SER A 46 6.15 9.67 -3.70
N LYS A 47 4.83 9.93 -3.62
CA LYS A 47 3.81 8.99 -4.12
C LYS A 47 4.03 8.56 -5.58
N PRO A 48 4.28 9.47 -6.55
CA PRO A 48 4.47 9.06 -7.95
C PRO A 48 5.74 8.22 -8.16
N VAL A 49 6.82 8.54 -7.45
CA VAL A 49 8.09 7.79 -7.56
C VAL A 49 7.91 6.38 -7.00
N SER A 50 7.35 6.25 -5.80
CA SER A 50 7.10 4.94 -5.20
C SER A 50 6.07 4.11 -5.97
N ALA A 51 5.02 4.72 -6.54
CA ALA A 51 4.05 4.02 -7.37
C ALA A 51 4.69 3.48 -8.66
N ARG A 52 5.53 4.28 -9.34
CA ARG A 52 6.27 3.83 -10.52
C ARG A 52 7.21 2.67 -10.19
N TRP A 53 8.00 2.80 -9.13
CA TRP A 53 8.87 1.73 -8.67
C TRP A 53 8.07 0.45 -8.38
N ALA A 54 6.89 0.57 -7.75
CA ALA A 54 6.04 -0.58 -7.45
C ALA A 54 5.49 -1.25 -8.71
N LEU A 55 5.15 -0.49 -9.76
CA LEU A 55 4.74 -1.03 -11.07
C LEU A 55 5.86 -1.78 -11.78
N GLU A 56 7.11 -1.36 -11.59
CA GLU A 56 8.29 -1.97 -12.21
C GLU A 56 8.79 -3.20 -11.44
N THR A 57 8.61 -3.22 -10.12
CA THR A 57 9.26 -4.19 -9.21
C THR A 57 8.31 -5.28 -8.71
N LEU A 58 7.04 -4.94 -8.45
CA LEU A 58 6.10 -5.89 -7.87
C LEU A 58 5.51 -6.84 -8.91
N ILE A 59 5.11 -8.01 -8.43
CA ILE A 59 4.44 -9.02 -9.25
C ILE A 59 3.14 -8.51 -9.88
N GLU A 60 2.79 -9.11 -11.02
CA GLU A 60 1.72 -8.65 -11.92
C GLU A 60 0.37 -8.40 -11.24
N ARG A 61 0.01 -9.17 -10.20
CA ARG A 61 -1.28 -9.06 -9.49
C ARG A 61 -1.57 -7.65 -8.94
N TRP A 62 -0.54 -6.83 -8.70
CA TRP A 62 -0.71 -5.50 -8.10
C TRP A 62 -0.80 -4.37 -9.13
N LYS A 63 -0.43 -4.62 -10.39
CA LYS A 63 -0.27 -3.54 -11.37
C LYS A 63 -1.57 -2.83 -11.69
N ASP A 64 -2.64 -3.57 -11.98
CA ASP A 64 -3.98 -2.99 -12.24
C ASP A 64 -4.45 -2.10 -11.08
N LEU A 65 -4.25 -2.55 -9.83
CA LEU A 65 -4.62 -1.80 -8.63
C LEU A 65 -3.83 -0.48 -8.52
N ILE A 66 -2.52 -0.54 -8.72
CA ILE A 66 -1.62 0.62 -8.59
C ILE A 66 -1.86 1.62 -9.72
N GLU A 67 -2.07 1.16 -10.95
CA GLU A 67 -2.40 2.01 -12.10
C GLU A 67 -3.71 2.77 -11.87
N LYS A 68 -4.76 2.05 -11.47
CA LYS A 68 -6.07 2.66 -11.17
C LYS A 68 -6.00 3.65 -10.02
N ALA A 69 -5.30 3.32 -8.94
CA ALA A 69 -5.10 4.24 -7.82
C ALA A 69 -4.29 5.49 -8.21
N SER A 70 -3.27 5.34 -9.07
CA SER A 70 -2.45 6.46 -9.56
C SER A 70 -3.23 7.39 -10.49
N ALA A 71 -4.12 6.82 -11.30
CA ALA A 71 -4.98 7.56 -12.22
C ALA A 71 -6.25 8.12 -11.54
N TRP A 72 -6.57 7.69 -10.32
CA TRP A 72 -7.82 8.05 -9.64
C TRP A 72 -7.98 9.56 -9.45
N ARG A 73 -9.21 10.06 -9.62
CA ARG A 73 -9.60 11.46 -9.42
C ARG A 73 -10.97 11.52 -8.74
N HIS A 74 -11.26 12.61 -8.04
CA HIS A 74 -12.53 12.79 -7.34
C HIS A 74 -13.73 12.54 -8.26
N GLY A 75 -14.73 11.79 -7.77
CA GLY A 75 -15.91 11.37 -8.55
C GLY A 75 -15.69 10.17 -9.48
N LYS A 76 -14.50 9.57 -9.52
CA LYS A 76 -14.25 8.29 -10.20
C LYS A 76 -14.37 7.12 -9.22
N GLN A 77 -14.89 6.01 -9.72
CA GLN A 77 -14.93 4.77 -8.96
C GLN A 77 -13.59 4.04 -9.08
N LEU A 78 -13.11 3.53 -7.96
CA LEU A 78 -12.03 2.55 -7.92
C LEU A 78 -12.65 1.15 -7.84
N ASN A 79 -13.61 0.93 -6.92
CA ASN A 79 -14.28 -0.35 -6.68
C ASN A 79 -13.31 -1.53 -6.53
N LYS A 80 -12.26 -1.37 -5.72
CA LYS A 80 -11.17 -2.34 -5.53
C LYS A 80 -10.92 -2.63 -4.05
N LEU A 81 -11.99 -2.72 -3.25
CA LEU A 81 -11.87 -2.85 -1.80
C LEU A 81 -11.07 -4.10 -1.42
N ASP A 82 -11.43 -5.26 -1.96
CA ASP A 82 -10.79 -6.53 -1.61
C ASP A 82 -9.30 -6.53 -2.02
N GLU A 83 -8.98 -6.07 -3.24
CA GLU A 83 -7.58 -5.96 -3.68
C GLU A 83 -6.80 -4.93 -2.86
N THR A 84 -7.46 -3.86 -2.39
CA THR A 84 -6.83 -2.86 -1.50
C THR A 84 -6.50 -3.47 -0.15
N LEU A 85 -7.43 -4.23 0.45
CA LEU A 85 -7.20 -4.92 1.72
C LEU A 85 -6.08 -5.96 1.60
N ASP A 86 -6.07 -6.71 0.50
CA ASP A 86 -5.00 -7.64 0.16
C ASP A 86 -3.64 -6.96 0.06
N PHE A 87 -3.58 -5.77 -0.55
CA PHE A 87 -2.35 -5.02 -0.70
C PHE A 87 -1.85 -4.40 0.61
N ILE A 88 -2.76 -3.98 1.49
CA ILE A 88 -2.43 -3.55 2.85
C ILE A 88 -1.84 -4.73 3.64
N ARG A 89 -2.48 -5.90 3.60
CA ARG A 89 -1.97 -7.11 4.27
C ARG A 89 -0.57 -7.49 3.79
N TYR A 90 -0.38 -7.53 2.46
CA TYR A 90 0.93 -7.80 1.86
C TYR A 90 2.02 -6.84 2.38
N THR A 91 1.70 -5.55 2.46
CA THR A 91 2.64 -4.52 2.94
C THR A 91 2.95 -4.65 4.43
N VAL A 92 1.95 -4.95 5.26
CA VAL A 92 2.13 -5.20 6.70
C VAL A 92 3.01 -6.43 6.93
N ASP A 93 2.80 -7.51 6.17
CA ASP A 93 3.62 -8.72 6.27
C ASP A 93 5.08 -8.45 5.88
N ALA A 94 5.30 -7.68 4.80
CA ALA A 94 6.64 -7.26 4.38
C ALA A 94 7.35 -6.45 5.49
N ALA A 95 6.64 -5.53 6.13
CA ALA A 95 7.18 -4.72 7.22
C ALA A 95 7.56 -5.58 8.44
N ASN A 96 6.73 -6.56 8.79
CA ASN A 96 7.00 -7.49 9.89
C ASN A 96 8.17 -8.43 9.62
N ASN A 97 8.35 -8.85 8.37
CA ASN A 97 9.50 -9.68 7.98
C ASN A 97 10.80 -8.88 8.03
N SER A 98 10.82 -7.66 7.48
CA SER A 98 11.98 -6.76 7.54
C SER A 98 12.38 -6.43 8.99
N ALA A 99 11.41 -6.22 9.89
CA ALA A 99 11.71 -5.99 11.30
C ALA A 99 12.39 -7.20 11.98
N ARG A 100 12.06 -8.43 11.58
CA ARG A 100 12.70 -9.65 12.11
C ARG A 100 14.12 -9.84 11.58
N ASP A 101 14.40 -9.46 10.34
CA ASP A 101 15.73 -9.59 9.75
C ASP A 101 16.73 -8.60 10.35
N ASN A 102 16.25 -7.43 10.78
CA ASN A 102 17.06 -6.43 11.51
C ASN A 102 17.36 -6.81 12.98
N LEU A 103 16.77 -7.90 13.50
CA LEU A 103 16.98 -8.40 14.86
C LEU A 103 17.92 -9.62 14.93
N LYS A 104 18.44 -10.08 13.79
CA LYS A 104 19.46 -11.14 13.69
C LYS A 104 20.83 -10.52 13.43
#